data_AF-A0A151F6X7-F1
#
_entry.id   AF-A0A151F6X7-F1
#
_cell.length_a   1.000
_cell.length_b   1.000
_cell.length_c   1.000
_cell.angle_alpha   90.00
_cell.angle_beta   90.00
_cell.angle_gamma   90.00
#
_symmetry.space_group_name_H-M   'P 1'
#
loop_
_entity.id
_entity.type
_entity.pdbx_description
1 polymer ?
#
loop_
_entity_poly.entity_id
_entity_poly.type
_entity_poly.pdbx_seq_one_letter_code
_entity_poly.pdbx_strand_id
1 'polypeptide(L)'
;MECFTCKITEAVDKSYPIRDAVFGESSGRCRWHAWDDDKVFVCTTCGRAQFFEQVAWCRKTNKFICTACSSTRTIKDTFWFWKKYQVIACPFCGEEHPTLNRQEFEGVHPWQADPFQCTQFPIWYPDGRLVKKEDLEEEKPKAKPETKKGISCPYCKAHLSITKPGTYECPRCHNRFTVKRR
;
A
#
# COMPACT_ATOMS: atom_id res chain seq x y z
N MET A 1 -11.75 -0.06 19.35
CA MET A 1 -12.27 -1.43 19.18
C MET A 1 -11.21 -2.23 18.43
N GLU A 2 -11.08 -3.53 18.67
CA GLU A 2 -10.07 -4.39 18.04
C GLU A 2 -10.67 -5.16 16.86
N CYS A 3 -9.84 -5.54 15.89
CA CYS A 3 -10.31 -6.33 14.75
C CYS A 3 -10.68 -7.77 15.14
N PHE A 4 -11.90 -8.19 14.84
CA PHE A 4 -12.41 -9.52 15.15
C PHE A 4 -11.59 -10.64 14.49
N THR A 5 -11.29 -10.53 13.19
CA THR A 5 -10.46 -11.51 12.48
C THR A 5 -9.06 -11.59 13.07
N CYS A 6 -8.45 -10.45 13.44
CA CYS A 6 -7.14 -10.47 14.12
C CYS A 6 -7.20 -11.22 15.46
N LYS A 7 -8.27 -11.10 16.24
CA LYS A 7 -8.45 -11.86 17.49
C LYS A 7 -8.53 -13.36 17.27
N ILE A 8 -9.27 -13.79 16.25
CA ILE A 8 -9.37 -15.23 15.93
C ILE A 8 -8.00 -15.75 15.48
N THR A 9 -7.27 -14.98 14.68
CA THR A 9 -5.91 -15.36 14.26
C THR A 9 -4.95 -15.42 15.44
N GLU A 10 -4.93 -14.41 16.32
CA GLU A 10 -4.09 -14.39 17.53
C GLU A 10 -4.40 -15.57 18.47
N ALA A 11 -5.67 -16.00 18.55
CA ALA A 11 -6.06 -17.12 19.38
C ALA A 11 -5.37 -18.44 18.96
N VAL A 12 -5.03 -18.59 17.67
CA VAL A 12 -4.34 -19.78 17.13
C VAL A 12 -2.85 -19.55 16.86
N ASP A 13 -2.43 -18.30 16.64
CA ASP A 13 -1.05 -17.90 16.39
C ASP A 13 -0.69 -16.67 17.24
N LYS A 14 0.00 -16.92 18.36
CA LYS A 14 0.35 -15.89 19.34
C LYS A 14 1.35 -14.85 18.84
N SER A 15 1.99 -15.09 17.70
CA SER A 15 2.84 -14.08 17.06
C SER A 15 2.04 -13.02 16.31
N TYR A 16 0.78 -13.32 15.97
CA TYR A 16 -0.05 -12.48 15.13
C TYR A 16 -0.60 -11.27 15.91
N PRO A 17 -0.36 -10.03 15.46
CA PRO A 17 -0.75 -8.83 16.19
C PRO A 17 -2.22 -8.50 16.02
N ILE A 18 -2.83 -8.02 17.10
CA ILE A 18 -4.18 -7.44 17.07
C ILE A 18 -4.08 -5.99 16.61
N ARG A 19 -4.79 -5.65 15.53
CA ARG A 19 -4.87 -4.28 14.98
C ARG A 19 -6.18 -3.62 15.36
N ASP A 20 -6.15 -2.30 15.48
CA ASP A 20 -7.35 -1.50 15.72
C ASP A 20 -8.39 -1.68 14.62
N ALA A 21 -9.65 -1.75 15.03
CA ALA A 21 -10.76 -1.65 14.10
C ALA A 21 -10.90 -0.19 13.64
N VAL A 22 -10.87 0.01 12.33
CA VAL A 22 -11.11 1.29 11.67
C VAL A 22 -12.42 1.28 10.85
N PHE A 23 -13.04 0.11 10.70
CA PHE A 23 -14.32 -0.09 10.02
C PHE A 23 -15.29 -0.91 10.88
N GLY A 24 -16.59 -0.75 10.61
CA GLY A 24 -17.68 -1.52 11.21
C GLY A 24 -17.94 -1.22 12.70
N GLU A 25 -19.03 -0.50 12.99
CA GLU A 25 -19.42 -0.13 14.37
C GLU A 25 -19.71 -1.33 15.29
N SER A 26 -20.11 -2.49 14.73
CA SER A 26 -20.52 -3.68 15.49
C SER A 26 -19.59 -4.88 15.39
N SER A 27 -18.83 -5.03 14.30
CA SER A 27 -17.98 -6.22 14.06
C SER A 27 -16.48 -5.95 14.15
N GLY A 28 -16.06 -4.69 14.22
CA GLY A 28 -14.66 -4.28 14.40
C GLY A 28 -13.70 -4.85 13.35
N ARG A 29 -13.33 -4.07 12.33
CA ARG A 29 -12.45 -4.52 11.25
C ARG A 29 -11.28 -3.58 11.00
N CYS A 30 -10.09 -4.15 10.84
CA CYS A 30 -8.90 -3.41 10.44
C CYS A 30 -8.83 -3.35 8.90
N ARG A 31 -7.87 -2.59 8.35
CA ARG A 31 -7.68 -2.49 6.89
C ARG A 31 -7.36 -3.84 6.24
N TRP A 32 -6.67 -4.73 6.96
CA TRP A 32 -6.28 -6.05 6.43
C TRP A 32 -7.49 -6.95 6.20
N HIS A 33 -8.50 -6.78 7.02
CA HIS A 33 -9.73 -7.58 7.01
C HIS A 33 -10.95 -6.73 6.65
N ALA A 34 -10.74 -5.72 5.80
CA ALA A 34 -11.77 -4.83 5.31
C ALA A 34 -12.82 -5.57 4.46
N TRP A 35 -14.04 -5.03 4.42
CA TRP A 35 -15.13 -5.60 3.64
C TRP A 35 -15.29 -4.94 2.27
N ASP A 36 -16.36 -5.27 1.57
CA ASP A 36 -16.67 -4.80 0.22
C ASP A 36 -17.23 -3.36 0.19
N ASP A 37 -17.56 -2.76 1.32
CA ASP A 37 -18.00 -1.36 1.46
C ASP A 37 -16.82 -0.39 1.74
N ASP A 38 -15.73 -0.89 2.31
CA ASP A 38 -14.61 -0.09 2.82
C ASP A 38 -13.63 0.42 1.73
N LYS A 39 -13.84 0.04 0.46
CA LYS A 39 -13.02 0.42 -0.72
C LYS A 39 -11.51 0.21 -0.59
N VAL A 40 -11.08 -0.74 0.24
CA VAL A 40 -9.67 -1.06 0.44
C VAL A 40 -9.14 -1.95 -0.69
N PHE A 41 -9.84 -3.04 -0.99
CA PHE A 41 -9.43 -4.00 -2.02
C PHE A 41 -10.35 -3.90 -3.23
N VAL A 42 -9.97 -3.07 -4.20
CA VAL A 42 -10.78 -2.79 -5.39
C VAL A 42 -10.31 -3.64 -6.56
N CYS A 43 -11.18 -4.50 -7.10
CA CYS A 43 -10.86 -5.29 -8.27
C CYS A 43 -10.59 -4.41 -9.49
N THR A 44 -9.48 -4.67 -10.17
CA THR A 44 -9.07 -3.90 -11.36
C THR A 44 -10.03 -4.10 -12.54
N THR A 45 -10.68 -5.26 -12.63
CA THR A 45 -11.55 -5.61 -13.75
C THR A 45 -12.94 -4.99 -13.63
N CYS A 46 -13.59 -5.11 -12.47
CA CYS A 46 -14.96 -4.60 -12.29
C CYS A 46 -15.06 -3.30 -11.48
N GLY A 47 -13.97 -2.81 -10.89
CA GLY A 47 -13.96 -1.60 -10.06
C GLY A 47 -14.71 -1.73 -8.73
N ARG A 48 -15.17 -2.93 -8.36
CA ARG A 48 -15.88 -3.17 -7.10
C ARG A 48 -14.89 -3.48 -5.99
N ALA A 49 -15.16 -2.94 -4.82
CA ALA A 49 -14.49 -3.31 -3.59
C ALA A 49 -14.92 -4.72 -3.17
N GLN A 50 -14.03 -5.47 -2.53
CA GLN A 50 -14.20 -6.88 -2.24
C GLN A 50 -13.75 -7.18 -0.82
N PHE A 51 -14.40 -8.17 -0.23
CA PHE A 51 -13.92 -8.79 0.99
C PHE A 51 -12.54 -9.41 0.76
N PHE A 52 -11.63 -9.32 1.74
CA PHE A 52 -10.27 -9.84 1.60
C PHE A 52 -10.22 -11.34 1.20
N GLU A 53 -11.20 -12.13 1.63
CA GLU A 53 -11.31 -13.56 1.28
C GLU A 53 -11.76 -13.82 -0.18
N GLN A 54 -12.21 -12.78 -0.89
CA GLN A 54 -12.78 -12.87 -2.23
C GLN A 54 -11.93 -12.17 -3.29
N VAL A 55 -10.70 -11.81 -2.92
CA VAL A 55 -9.79 -11.08 -3.79
C VAL A 55 -8.37 -11.61 -3.62
N ALA A 56 -7.60 -11.59 -4.70
CA ALA A 56 -6.18 -11.88 -4.71
C ALA A 56 -5.42 -10.67 -5.24
N TRP A 57 -4.20 -10.46 -4.75
CA TRP A 57 -3.29 -9.47 -5.28
C TRP A 57 -2.23 -10.14 -6.16
N CYS A 58 -1.99 -9.57 -7.34
CA CYS A 58 -0.93 -9.99 -8.24
C CYS A 58 0.30 -9.10 -8.04
N ARG A 59 1.35 -9.62 -7.39
CA ARG A 59 2.60 -8.89 -7.18
C ARG A 59 3.27 -8.42 -8.48
N LYS A 60 3.18 -9.22 -9.54
CA LYS A 60 3.81 -8.91 -10.84
C LYS A 60 3.21 -7.70 -11.54
N THR A 61 1.90 -7.48 -11.36
CA THR A 61 1.16 -6.44 -12.08
C THR A 61 0.60 -5.36 -11.17
N ASN A 62 0.76 -5.54 -9.85
CA ASN A 62 0.20 -4.70 -8.80
C ASN A 62 -1.32 -4.47 -8.96
N LYS A 63 -2.05 -5.54 -9.28
CA LYS A 63 -3.50 -5.51 -9.55
C LYS A 63 -4.23 -6.46 -8.62
N PHE A 64 -5.41 -6.05 -8.18
CA PHE A 64 -6.35 -6.93 -7.48
C PHE A 64 -7.33 -7.59 -8.46
N ILE A 65 -7.60 -8.87 -8.23
CA ILE A 65 -8.50 -9.72 -9.03
C ILE A 65 -9.49 -10.38 -8.09
N CYS A 66 -10.79 -10.25 -8.35
CA CYS A 66 -11.82 -10.86 -7.52
C CYS A 66 -12.31 -12.19 -8.06
N THR A 67 -12.92 -12.98 -7.18
CA THR A 67 -13.45 -14.31 -7.47
C THR A 67 -14.60 -14.29 -8.47
N ALA A 68 -15.29 -13.16 -8.63
CA ALA A 68 -16.36 -12.98 -9.59
C ALA A 68 -15.87 -12.66 -11.01
N CYS A 69 -14.67 -12.08 -11.16
CA CYS A 69 -14.15 -11.62 -12.45
C CYS A 69 -13.19 -12.61 -13.13
N SER A 70 -12.83 -13.71 -12.47
CA SER A 70 -11.91 -14.69 -13.02
C SER A 70 -12.22 -16.10 -12.54
N SER A 71 -11.67 -17.10 -13.24
CA SER A 71 -11.79 -18.50 -12.83
C SER A 71 -11.16 -18.73 -11.47
N THR A 72 -11.81 -19.56 -10.66
CA THR A 72 -11.34 -19.89 -9.31
C THR A 72 -11.36 -21.39 -9.08
N ARG A 73 -10.46 -21.86 -8.21
CA ARG A 73 -10.52 -23.21 -7.65
C ARG A 73 -10.34 -23.15 -6.14
N THR A 74 -11.01 -24.07 -5.44
CA THR A 74 -10.93 -24.19 -3.98
C THR A 74 -9.87 -25.20 -3.60
N ILE A 75 -8.96 -24.82 -2.70
CA ILE A 75 -7.91 -25.69 -2.17
C ILE A 75 -8.27 -26.07 -0.74
N LYS A 76 -8.26 -27.37 -0.45
CA LYS A 76 -8.46 -27.91 0.91
C LYS A 76 -7.10 -28.03 1.58
N ASP A 77 -6.77 -27.02 2.37
CA ASP A 77 -5.54 -26.97 3.15
C ASP A 77 -5.79 -26.08 4.38
N THR A 78 -5.17 -26.44 5.50
CA THR A 78 -5.46 -25.81 6.80
C THR A 78 -4.38 -24.79 7.13
N PHE A 79 -4.80 -23.58 7.51
CA PHE A 79 -3.91 -22.53 8.00
C PHE A 79 -4.68 -21.64 8.98
N TRP A 80 -4.07 -21.28 10.11
CA TRP A 80 -4.78 -20.67 11.24
C TRP A 80 -6.10 -21.43 11.55
N PHE A 81 -7.24 -20.75 11.53
CA PHE A 81 -8.58 -21.33 11.76
C PHE A 81 -9.30 -21.74 10.46
N TRP A 82 -8.66 -21.59 9.31
CA TRP A 82 -9.22 -21.86 8.00
C TRP A 82 -8.96 -23.28 7.55
N LYS A 83 -9.92 -23.87 6.83
CA LYS A 83 -9.82 -25.25 6.29
C LYS A 83 -9.68 -25.32 4.78
N LYS A 84 -9.79 -24.17 4.13
CA LYS A 84 -9.72 -24.00 2.67
C LYS A 84 -9.46 -22.55 2.32
N TYR A 85 -8.92 -22.33 1.13
CA TYR A 85 -8.82 -21.02 0.50
C TYR A 85 -9.14 -21.13 -0.99
N GLN A 86 -9.34 -20.00 -1.65
CA GLN A 86 -9.49 -19.95 -3.10
C GLN A 86 -8.20 -19.45 -3.75
N VAL A 87 -7.87 -20.02 -4.90
CA VAL A 87 -6.92 -19.39 -5.84
C VAL A 87 -7.69 -18.87 -7.04
N ILE A 88 -7.22 -17.74 -7.57
CA ILE A 88 -7.85 -16.98 -8.64
C ILE A 88 -6.87 -16.91 -9.80
N ALA A 89 -7.30 -17.31 -10.99
CA ALA A 89 -6.51 -17.13 -12.20
C ALA A 89 -6.33 -15.64 -12.49
N CYS A 90 -5.09 -15.19 -12.71
CA CYS A 90 -4.79 -13.80 -12.99
C CYS A 90 -4.80 -13.54 -14.50
N PRO A 91 -5.73 -12.73 -15.03
CA PRO A 91 -5.76 -12.41 -16.46
C PRO A 91 -4.60 -11.51 -16.89
N PHE A 92 -3.83 -10.95 -15.95
CA PHE A 92 -2.76 -9.98 -16.22
C PHE A 92 -1.37 -10.63 -16.31
N CYS A 93 -1.10 -11.69 -15.54
CA CYS A 93 0.19 -12.40 -15.58
C CYS A 93 0.09 -13.86 -15.99
N GLY A 94 -1.12 -14.41 -16.15
CA GLY A 94 -1.34 -15.81 -16.52
C GLY A 94 -1.14 -16.83 -15.41
N GLU A 95 -0.79 -16.42 -14.19
CA GLU A 95 -0.59 -17.29 -13.03
C GLU A 95 -1.84 -17.35 -12.14
N GLU A 96 -1.88 -18.30 -11.22
CA GLU A 96 -2.89 -18.33 -10.16
C GLU A 96 -2.35 -17.68 -8.88
N HIS A 97 -3.22 -16.95 -8.18
CA HIS A 97 -2.89 -16.32 -6.91
C HIS A 97 -3.89 -16.70 -5.83
N PRO A 98 -3.45 -17.07 -4.62
CA PRO A 98 -4.35 -17.31 -3.51
C PRO A 98 -5.02 -16.01 -3.07
N THR A 99 -6.16 -16.16 -2.39
CA THR A 99 -6.92 -15.08 -1.76
C THR A 99 -6.14 -14.41 -0.63
N LEU A 100 -6.47 -13.16 -0.27
CA LEU A 100 -5.60 -12.34 0.60
C LEU A 100 -5.37 -12.95 1.99
N ASN A 101 -6.36 -13.65 2.55
CA ASN A 101 -6.21 -14.42 3.79
C ASN A 101 -5.01 -15.38 3.75
N ARG A 102 -4.84 -16.09 2.63
CA ARG A 102 -3.73 -17.02 2.42
C ARG A 102 -2.44 -16.28 2.05
N GLN A 103 -2.53 -15.20 1.26
CA GLN A 103 -1.35 -14.37 0.97
C GLN A 103 -0.75 -13.74 2.23
N GLU A 104 -1.59 -13.34 3.17
CA GLU A 104 -1.15 -12.81 4.47
C GLU A 104 -0.43 -13.88 5.29
N PHE A 105 -1.03 -15.08 5.39
CA PHE A 105 -0.41 -16.23 6.03
C PHE A 105 0.94 -16.61 5.39
N GLU A 106 1.09 -16.44 4.08
CA GLU A 106 2.32 -16.74 3.35
C GLU A 106 3.34 -15.60 3.33
N GLY A 107 3.03 -14.42 3.90
CA GLY A 107 3.97 -13.30 3.91
C GLY A 107 4.04 -12.51 2.61
N VAL A 108 3.07 -12.68 1.71
CA VAL A 108 3.05 -12.11 0.36
C VAL A 108 1.88 -11.14 0.11
N HIS A 109 1.16 -10.75 1.16
CA HIS A 109 0.13 -9.71 1.09
C HIS A 109 0.70 -8.39 0.53
N PRO A 110 -0.07 -7.56 -0.18
CA PRO A 110 0.41 -6.28 -0.74
C PRO A 110 1.16 -5.41 0.27
N TRP A 111 0.72 -5.39 1.53
CA TRP A 111 1.36 -4.62 2.59
C TRP A 111 2.55 -5.31 3.26
N GLN A 112 2.71 -6.63 3.10
CA GLN A 112 3.96 -7.33 3.44
C GLN A 112 5.00 -7.16 2.33
N ALA A 113 4.54 -7.05 1.08
CA ALA A 113 5.39 -6.86 -0.09
C ALA A 113 5.86 -5.40 -0.25
N ASP A 114 5.02 -4.43 0.11
CA ASP A 114 5.37 -3.01 0.19
C ASP A 114 4.82 -2.38 1.49
N PRO A 115 5.60 -2.45 2.59
CA PRO A 115 5.26 -1.87 3.88
C PRO A 115 4.92 -0.38 3.85
N PHE A 116 5.50 0.39 2.93
CA PHE A 116 5.30 1.85 2.87
C PHE A 116 3.91 2.25 2.40
N GLN A 117 3.17 1.34 1.75
CA GLN A 117 1.78 1.55 1.37
C GLN A 117 0.80 1.18 2.50
N CYS A 118 1.28 0.48 3.53
CA CYS A 118 0.45 0.19 4.68
C CYS A 118 0.31 1.43 5.56
N THR A 119 -0.90 1.66 6.01
CA THR A 119 -1.27 2.77 6.90
C THR A 119 -1.64 2.26 8.28
N GLN A 120 -1.54 0.94 8.49
CA GLN A 120 -1.93 0.29 9.73
C GLN A 120 -0.88 -0.72 10.16
N PHE A 121 -0.24 -0.40 11.27
CA PHE A 121 0.85 -1.15 11.88
C PHE A 121 0.35 -1.95 13.10
N PRO A 122 1.10 -2.97 13.55
CA PRO A 122 2.32 -3.50 12.92
C PRO A 122 2.03 -4.40 11.71
N ILE A 123 3.00 -4.47 10.80
CA ILE A 123 3.01 -5.43 9.70
C ILE A 123 3.66 -6.70 10.22
N TRP A 124 2.94 -7.81 10.11
CA TRP A 124 3.39 -9.11 10.58
C TRP A 124 3.90 -9.95 9.43
N TYR A 125 4.92 -10.76 9.70
CA TYR A 125 5.47 -11.75 8.77
C TYR A 125 5.44 -13.15 9.40
N PRO A 126 5.35 -14.23 8.59
CA PRO A 126 5.24 -15.60 9.10
C PRO A 126 6.45 -16.11 9.88
N ASP A 127 7.60 -15.43 9.76
CA ASP A 127 8.80 -15.69 10.56
C ASP A 127 8.73 -15.08 11.97
N GLY A 128 7.59 -14.48 12.33
CA GLY A 128 7.37 -13.79 13.61
C GLY A 128 7.88 -12.34 13.63
N ARG A 129 8.45 -11.84 12.53
CA ARG A 129 8.92 -10.45 12.45
C ARG A 129 7.73 -9.50 12.45
N LEU A 130 7.87 -8.43 13.21
CA LEU A 130 6.94 -7.30 13.25
C LEU A 130 7.66 -6.05 12.77
N VAL A 131 7.13 -5.42 11.73
CA VAL A 131 7.56 -4.08 11.29
C VAL A 131 6.58 -3.07 11.86
N LYS A 132 7.10 -2.17 12.68
CA LYS A 132 6.35 -1.05 13.27
C LYS A 132 6.47 0.18 12.39
N LYS A 133 5.73 1.22 12.74
CA LYS A 133 5.73 2.46 11.97
C LYS A 133 7.11 3.15 12.04
N GLU A 134 7.73 3.09 13.21
CA GLU A 134 9.00 3.73 13.51
C GLU A 134 10.14 3.13 12.66
N ASP A 135 10.13 1.82 12.45
CA ASP A 135 11.11 1.09 11.64
C ASP A 135 11.15 1.63 10.18
N LEU A 136 10.00 2.04 9.64
CA LEU A 136 9.93 2.60 8.28
C LEU A 136 10.26 4.10 8.21
N GLU A 137 10.16 4.83 9.32
CA GLU A 137 10.52 6.24 9.38
C GLU A 137 12.03 6.44 9.51
N GLU A 138 12.73 5.52 10.16
CA GLU A 138 14.20 5.50 10.25
C GLU A 138 14.87 5.16 8.91
N GLU A 139 14.23 4.31 8.10
CA GLU A 139 14.74 3.90 6.78
C GLU A 139 14.45 4.91 5.65
N LYS A 140 13.56 5.89 5.86
CA LYS A 140 13.45 6.99 4.90
C LYS A 140 14.78 7.75 4.89
N PRO A 141 15.51 7.82 3.76
CA PRO A 141 16.68 8.67 3.70
C PRO A 141 16.21 10.06 4.10
N LYS A 142 16.78 10.60 5.18
CA LYS A 142 16.57 11.99 5.60
C LYS A 142 16.86 12.82 4.37
N ALA A 143 15.82 13.19 3.62
CA ALA A 143 15.95 14.07 2.49
C ALA A 143 16.52 15.34 3.10
N LYS A 144 17.82 15.56 2.91
CA LYS A 144 18.44 16.83 3.26
C LYS A 144 17.54 17.87 2.62
N PRO A 145 17.06 18.89 3.35
CA PRO A 145 16.31 19.95 2.73
C PRO A 145 17.23 20.56 1.68
N GLU A 146 17.00 20.24 0.41
CA GLU A 146 17.59 20.98 -0.69
C GLU A 146 16.99 22.37 -0.54
N THR A 147 17.72 23.26 0.13
CA THR A 147 17.51 24.69 0.03
C THR A 147 17.76 25.06 -1.42
N LYS A 148 16.75 24.88 -2.27
CA LYS A 148 16.73 25.43 -3.63
C LYS A 148 16.72 26.94 -3.45
N LYS A 149 17.91 27.54 -3.44
CA LYS A 149 18.09 29.00 -3.47
C LYS A 149 17.42 29.51 -4.74
N GLY A 150 16.13 29.84 -4.65
CA GLY A 150 15.43 30.43 -5.78
C GLY A 150 15.93 31.85 -6.00
N ILE A 151 15.97 32.24 -7.26
CA ILE A 151 16.39 33.57 -7.69
C ILE A 151 15.12 34.35 -8.01
N SER A 152 15.02 35.56 -7.47
CA SER A 152 13.92 36.45 -7.83
C SER A 152 14.24 37.16 -9.14
N CYS A 153 13.29 37.18 -10.07
CA CYS A 153 13.39 37.98 -11.29
C CYS A 153 13.62 39.46 -10.92
N PRO A 154 14.60 40.14 -11.51
CA PRO A 154 14.90 41.54 -11.17
C PRO A 154 13.77 42.50 -11.58
N TYR A 155 12.98 42.15 -12.60
CA TYR A 155 11.92 43.00 -13.15
C TYR A 155 10.58 42.85 -12.44
N CYS A 156 10.12 41.61 -12.22
CA CYS A 156 8.77 41.35 -11.68
C CYS A 156 8.76 40.66 -10.32
N LYS A 157 9.95 40.43 -9.72
CA LYS A 157 10.12 39.74 -8.43
C LYS A 157 9.54 38.32 -8.36
N ALA A 158 9.17 37.72 -9.49
CA ALA A 158 8.75 36.32 -9.54
C ALA A 158 9.89 35.42 -9.06
N HIS A 159 9.58 34.46 -8.19
CA HIS A 159 10.54 33.51 -7.65
C HIS A 159 10.77 32.39 -8.66
N LEU A 160 12.02 32.15 -9.06
CA LEU A 160 12.39 31.20 -10.11
C LEU A 160 13.35 30.15 -9.57
N SER A 161 13.07 28.89 -9.89
CA SER A 161 13.89 27.72 -9.51
C SER A 161 15.09 27.56 -10.46
N ILE A 162 15.97 28.55 -10.49
CA ILE A 162 17.17 28.54 -11.33
C ILE A 162 18.38 28.11 -10.48
N THR A 163 19.04 27.03 -10.89
CA THR A 163 20.17 26.43 -10.17
C THR A 163 21.52 26.59 -10.88
N LYS A 164 21.53 27.09 -12.11
CA LYS A 164 22.74 27.27 -12.93
C LYS A 164 22.90 28.74 -13.35
N PRO A 165 24.14 29.24 -13.51
CA PRO A 165 24.36 30.54 -14.12
C PRO A 165 24.01 30.50 -15.62
N GLY A 166 23.54 31.61 -16.15
CA GLY A 166 23.10 31.71 -17.54
C GLY A 166 22.11 32.85 -17.76
N THR A 167 21.67 33.01 -19.01
CA THR A 167 20.63 33.98 -19.37
C THR A 167 19.29 33.27 -19.46
N TYR A 168 18.32 33.75 -18.67
CA TYR A 168 16.99 33.18 -18.55
C TYR A 168 15.94 34.19 -18.97
N GLU A 169 14.86 33.71 -19.57
CA GLU A 169 13.64 34.51 -19.79
C GLU A 169 12.67 34.25 -18.63
N CYS A 170 12.13 35.31 -18.03
CA CYS A 170 11.16 35.16 -16.97
C CYS A 170 9.80 34.71 -17.55
N PRO A 171 9.19 33.60 -17.07
CA PRO A 171 7.90 33.13 -17.57
C PRO A 171 6.72 34.06 -17.23
N ARG A 172 6.91 35.05 -16.34
CA ARG A 172 5.87 35.99 -15.92
C ARG A 172 5.89 37.31 -16.69
N CYS A 173 7.07 37.83 -17.01
CA CYS A 173 7.20 39.14 -17.66
C CYS A 173 7.98 39.11 -18.97
N HIS A 174 8.44 37.93 -19.40
CA HIS A 174 9.19 37.71 -20.64
C HIS A 174 10.50 38.51 -20.78
N ASN A 175 10.92 39.22 -19.73
CA ASN A 175 12.19 39.91 -19.71
C ASN A 175 13.33 38.91 -19.47
N ARG A 176 14.42 39.09 -20.22
CA ARG A 176 15.63 38.29 -20.09
C ARG A 176 16.55 38.89 -19.02
N PHE A 177 17.12 38.03 -18.19
CA PHE A 177 18.08 38.43 -17.16
C PHE A 177 19.18 37.37 -16.99
N THR A 178 20.35 37.80 -16.55
CA THR A 178 21.51 36.91 -16.38
C THR A 178 21.74 36.60 -14.92
N VAL A 179 21.80 35.31 -14.60
CA VAL A 179 22.25 34.81 -13.30
C VAL A 179 23.75 34.58 -13.37
N LYS A 180 24.52 35.36 -12.59
CA LYS A 180 25.96 35.16 -12.43
C LYS A 180 26.22 34.13 -11.33
N ARG A 181 27.29 33.34 -11.48
CA ARG A 181 27.79 32.46 -10.42
C ARG A 181 28.22 33.36 -9.25
N ARG A 182 27.63 33.14 -8.08
CA ARG A 182 28.08 33.75 -6.82
C ARG A 182 29.30 33.01 -6.30
#